data_AF-A0A3B9P661-F1
#
_entry.id   AF-A0A3B9P661-F1
#
_cell.length_a   1.000
_cell.length_b   1.000
_cell.length_c   1.000
_cell.angle_alpha   90.00
_cell.angle_beta   90.00
_cell.angle_gamma   90.00
#
_symmetry.space_group_name_H-M   'P 1'
#
loop_
_entity.id
_entity.type
_entity.pdbx_description
1 polymer ?
#
loop_
_entity_poly.entity_id
_entity_poly.type
_entity_poly.pdbx_seq_one_letter_code
_entity_poly.pdbx_strand_id
1 'polypeptide(L)'
;MSRRREKSSNPDEKKRKMLTAKDLGQLRKIMTYVKPHAGLWALGFFFLLITMGTSLLFPKLLGGLMSSSADNLRNNMLQMMGLLAVQGVAGFFRVVLFVMVTERALAAIRGDLYTHLLHLPMSFFTSKRVGELNSRVASDTAQIGETLTTTLAEFLRGLSMVIGGIA
;
A
#
# COMPACT_ATOMS: atom_id res chain seq x y z
N MET A 1 -5.54 -11.20 58.25
CA MET A 1 -5.38 -12.04 57.04
C MET A 1 -5.98 -11.27 55.87
N SER A 2 -5.19 -10.38 55.27
CA SER A 2 -5.65 -9.37 54.31
C SER A 2 -5.69 -9.94 52.89
N ARG A 3 -6.86 -9.82 52.25
CA ARG A 3 -7.09 -10.16 50.84
C ARG A 3 -6.11 -9.40 49.95
N ARG A 4 -5.16 -10.13 49.37
CA ARG A 4 -4.23 -9.63 48.35
C ARG A 4 -5.05 -9.32 47.09
N ARG A 5 -5.28 -8.03 46.84
CA ARG A 5 -5.92 -7.52 45.61
C ARG A 5 -5.24 -8.13 44.39
N GLU A 6 -5.97 -8.95 43.66
CA GLU A 6 -5.70 -9.26 42.27
C GLU A 6 -5.70 -7.95 41.49
N LYS A 7 -4.51 -7.57 41.01
CA LYS A 7 -4.34 -6.42 40.13
C LYS A 7 -4.83 -6.88 38.76
N SER A 8 -6.12 -6.64 38.46
CA SER A 8 -6.68 -6.79 37.13
C SER A 8 -5.88 -5.90 36.16
N SER A 9 -4.98 -6.51 35.40
CA SER A 9 -4.29 -5.85 34.30
C SER A 9 -5.30 -5.61 33.19
N ASN A 10 -5.77 -4.38 33.09
CA ASN A 10 -6.65 -3.85 32.07
C ASN A 10 -6.09 -4.16 30.65
N PRO A 11 -6.85 -4.80 29.74
CA PRO A 11 -6.35 -5.24 28.43
C PRO A 11 -6.24 -4.14 27.35
N ASP A 12 -6.61 -2.89 27.63
CA ASP A 12 -6.79 -1.86 26.58
C ASP A 12 -5.63 -0.85 26.42
N GLU A 13 -4.53 -0.98 27.17
CA GLU A 13 -3.37 -0.11 26.97
C GLU A 13 -2.42 -0.68 25.88
N LYS A 14 -2.95 -0.81 24.66
CA LYS A 14 -2.14 -1.09 23.46
C LYS A 14 -1.32 0.17 23.15
N LYS A 15 -0.24 0.39 23.92
CA LYS A 15 0.74 1.47 23.70
C LYS A 15 1.11 1.47 22.22
N ARG A 16 0.77 2.55 21.52
CA ARG A 16 1.16 2.78 20.13
C ARG A 16 2.69 2.70 20.09
N LYS A 17 3.21 1.56 19.63
CA LYS A 17 4.66 1.37 19.45
C LYS A 17 5.12 2.45 18.48
N MET A 18 5.95 3.36 18.96
CA MET A 18 6.55 4.40 18.12
C MET A 18 7.43 3.72 17.07
N LEU A 19 7.26 4.11 15.81
CA LEU A 19 8.06 3.59 14.69
C LEU A 19 9.54 3.79 15.04
N THR A 20 10.25 2.68 15.21
CA THR A 20 11.65 2.66 15.65
C THR A 20 12.56 2.57 14.43
N ALA A 21 13.78 3.11 14.52
CA ALA A 21 14.76 3.05 13.43
C ALA A 21 15.07 1.62 12.93
N LYS A 22 14.82 0.60 13.76
CA LYS A 22 14.91 -0.82 13.38
C LYS A 22 13.83 -1.25 12.39
N ASP A 23 12.62 -0.68 12.48
CA ASP A 23 11.50 -0.98 11.59
C ASP A 23 11.79 -0.48 10.16
N LEU A 24 12.46 0.68 10.04
CA LEU A 24 12.96 1.23 8.77
C LEU A 24 14.02 0.32 8.12
N GLY A 25 14.87 -0.32 8.94
CA GLY A 25 15.86 -1.29 8.46
C GLY A 25 15.23 -2.57 7.89
N GLN A 26 14.11 -3.02 8.47
CA GLN A 26 13.36 -4.18 7.97
C GLN A 26 12.63 -3.88 6.66
N LEU A 27 12.03 -2.69 6.53
CA LEU A 27 11.47 -2.18 5.28
C LEU A 27 12.50 -2.16 4.14
N ARG A 28 13.74 -1.75 4.43
CA ARG A 28 14.82 -1.73 3.43
C ARG A 28 15.16 -3.13 2.90
N LYS A 29 15.07 -4.17 3.74
CA LYS A 29 15.25 -5.56 3.30
C LYS A 29 14.15 -5.99 2.33
N ILE A 30 12.89 -5.68 2.62
CA ILE A 30 11.77 -5.96 1.71
C ILE A 30 11.94 -5.18 0.39
N MET A 31 12.38 -3.93 0.46
CA MET A 31 12.65 -3.10 -0.73
C MET A 31 13.74 -3.66 -1.65
N THR A 32 14.63 -4.51 -1.12
CA THR A 32 15.66 -5.19 -1.93
C THR A 32 15.05 -6.19 -2.91
N TYR A 33 13.92 -6.82 -2.56
CA TYR A 33 13.18 -7.73 -3.46
C TYR A 33 12.37 -6.98 -4.53
N VAL A 34 12.05 -5.70 -4.30
CA VAL A 34 11.36 -4.83 -5.28
C VAL A 34 12.36 -4.22 -6.28
N LYS A 35 13.61 -3.98 -5.85
CA LYS A 35 14.67 -3.35 -6.65
C LYS A 35 14.91 -3.96 -8.05
N PRO A 36 14.86 -5.29 -8.27
CA PRO A 36 15.04 -5.89 -9.60
C PRO A 36 14.00 -5.44 -10.62
N HIS A 37 12.84 -4.95 -10.16
CA HIS A 37 11.74 -4.47 -10.99
C HIS A 37 11.56 -2.95 -10.92
N ALA A 38 12.62 -2.21 -10.57
CA ALA A 38 12.62 -0.76 -10.42
C ALA A 38 12.09 0.00 -11.66
N GLY A 39 12.30 -0.51 -12.89
CA GLY A 39 11.78 0.11 -14.11
C GLY A 39 10.25 0.11 -14.17
N LEU A 40 9.63 -1.04 -13.91
CA LEU A 40 8.16 -1.18 -13.84
C LEU A 40 7.59 -0.38 -12.66
N TRP A 41 8.31 -0.35 -11.54
CA TRP A 41 7.92 0.39 -10.36
C TRP A 41 7.97 1.91 -10.58
N ALA A 42 9.01 2.41 -11.25
CA ALA A 42 9.11 3.82 -11.65
C ALA A 42 7.99 4.22 -12.61
N LEU A 43 7.63 3.35 -13.56
CA LEU A 43 6.49 3.58 -14.46
C LEU A 43 5.17 3.61 -13.68
N GLY A 44 4.98 2.70 -12.72
CA GLY A 44 3.83 2.74 -11.82
C GLY A 44 3.76 4.04 -11.02
N PHE A 45 4.90 4.50 -10.50
CA PHE A 45 5.00 5.76 -9.76
C PHE A 45 4.69 6.97 -10.65
N PHE A 46 5.10 6.95 -11.91
CA PHE A 46 4.73 7.98 -12.88
C PHE A 46 3.21 8.06 -13.09
N PHE A 47 2.53 6.92 -13.28
CA PHE A 47 1.06 6.89 -13.36
C PHE A 47 0.40 7.31 -12.04
N LEU A 48 1.01 7.00 -10.91
CA LEU A 48 0.55 7.48 -9.60
C LEU A 48 0.55 9.00 -9.54
N LEU A 49 1.62 9.68 -9.98
CA LEU A 49 1.67 11.14 -10.04
C LEU A 49 0.59 11.72 -10.98
N ILE A 50 0.32 11.08 -12.12
CA ILE A 50 -0.77 11.50 -13.01
C ILE A 50 -2.11 11.42 -12.28
N THR A 51 -2.41 10.29 -11.62
CA THR A 51 -3.68 10.12 -10.89
C THR A 51 -3.82 11.08 -9.72
N MET A 52 -2.71 11.46 -9.07
CA MET A 52 -2.70 12.52 -8.05
C MET A 52 -3.08 13.87 -8.67
N GLY A 53 -2.43 14.25 -9.77
CA GLY A 53 -2.72 15.49 -10.48
C GLY A 53 -4.18 15.56 -10.93
N THR A 54 -4.72 14.50 -11.54
CA THR A 54 -6.12 14.49 -11.96
C THR A 54 -7.08 14.60 -10.79
N SER A 55 -6.77 13.94 -9.66
CA SER A 55 -7.61 14.00 -8.46
C SER A 55 -7.71 15.41 -7.87
N LEU A 56 -6.67 16.23 -8.03
CA LEU A 56 -6.67 17.62 -7.57
C LEU A 56 -7.35 18.59 -8.56
N LEU A 57 -7.27 18.30 -9.86
CA LEU A 57 -8.00 19.05 -10.87
C LEU A 57 -9.51 18.82 -10.82
N PHE A 58 -9.94 17.67 -10.29
CA PHE A 58 -11.35 17.27 -10.28
C PHE A 58 -12.28 18.29 -9.57
N PRO A 59 -12.03 18.74 -8.32
CA PRO A 59 -12.84 19.77 -7.67
C PRO A 59 -12.91 21.09 -8.47
N LYS A 60 -11.79 21.50 -9.08
CA LYS A 60 -11.71 22.74 -9.87
C LYS A 60 -12.60 22.67 -11.11
N LEU A 61 -12.55 21.58 -11.86
CA LEU A 61 -13.41 21.38 -13.03
C LEU A 61 -14.88 21.20 -12.63
N LEU A 62 -15.15 20.55 -11.51
CA LEU A 62 -16.50 20.42 -10.98
C LEU A 62 -17.10 21.78 -10.62
N GLY A 63 -16.32 22.64 -9.95
CA GLY A 63 -16.73 24.02 -9.66
C GLY A 63 -17.02 24.83 -10.93
N GLY A 64 -16.16 24.69 -11.95
CA GLY A 64 -16.36 25.33 -13.26
C GLY A 64 -17.62 24.84 -13.98
N LEU A 65 -17.96 23.55 -13.87
CA LEU A 65 -19.21 23.00 -14.39
C LEU A 65 -20.45 23.56 -13.68
N MET A 66 -20.40 23.69 -12.36
CA MET A 66 -21.52 24.23 -11.58
C MET A 66 -21.79 25.72 -11.88
N SER A 67 -20.76 26.49 -12.21
CA SER A 67 -20.88 27.90 -12.59
C SER A 67 -21.01 28.14 -14.10
N SER A 68 -21.14 27.09 -14.91
CA SER A 68 -21.18 27.19 -16.37
C SER A 68 -22.49 27.78 -16.89
N SER A 69 -22.38 28.76 -17.79
CA SER A 69 -23.49 29.20 -18.65
C SER A 69 -23.64 28.28 -19.87
N ALA A 70 -24.76 28.38 -20.59
CA ALA A 70 -25.10 27.51 -21.73
C ALA A 70 -23.98 27.45 -22.81
N ASP A 71 -23.29 28.56 -23.05
CA ASP A 71 -22.23 28.64 -24.08
C ASP A 71 -20.95 27.87 -23.71
N ASN A 72 -20.60 27.81 -22.43
CA ASN A 72 -19.36 27.19 -21.95
C ASN A 72 -19.55 25.76 -21.43
N LEU A 73 -20.81 25.35 -21.20
CA LEU A 73 -21.16 24.06 -20.62
C LEU A 73 -20.59 22.88 -21.43
N ARG A 74 -20.71 22.93 -22.77
CA ARG A 74 -20.18 21.88 -23.65
C ARG A 74 -18.67 21.71 -23.51
N ASN A 75 -17.93 22.82 -23.47
CA ASN A 75 -16.47 22.77 -23.37
C ASN A 75 -16.01 22.24 -22.00
N ASN A 76 -16.65 22.69 -20.92
CA ASN A 76 -16.36 22.22 -19.57
C ASN A 76 -16.71 20.74 -19.39
N MET A 77 -17.80 20.28 -20.01
CA MET A 77 -18.17 18.86 -19.99
C MET A 77 -17.15 17.99 -20.75
N LEU A 78 -16.68 18.45 -21.91
CA LEU A 78 -15.62 17.77 -22.66
C LEU A 78 -14.30 17.70 -21.86
N GLN A 79 -13.92 18.78 -21.18
CA GLN A 79 -12.73 18.79 -20.32
C GLN A 79 -12.87 17.79 -19.16
N MET A 80 -14.04 17.73 -18.52
CA MET A 80 -14.31 16.79 -17.43
C MET A 80 -14.28 15.34 -17.91
N MET A 81 -14.88 15.06 -19.07
CA MET A 81 -14.80 13.72 -19.68
C MET A 81 -13.37 13.32 -20.01
N GLY A 82 -12.58 14.25 -20.58
CA GLY A 82 -11.15 14.03 -20.84
C GLY A 82 -10.36 13.74 -19.57
N LEU A 83 -10.60 14.51 -18.50
CA LEU A 83 -9.96 14.29 -17.20
C LEU A 83 -10.29 12.90 -16.65
N LEU A 84 -11.57 12.51 -16.66
CA LEU A 84 -12.02 11.20 -16.15
C LEU A 84 -11.46 10.05 -16.98
N ALA A 85 -11.39 10.19 -18.31
CA ALA A 85 -10.78 9.20 -19.19
C ALA A 85 -9.29 9.01 -18.86
N VAL A 86 -8.53 10.11 -18.74
CA VAL A 86 -7.12 10.06 -18.34
C VAL A 86 -6.96 9.43 -16.95
N GLN A 87 -7.80 9.82 -15.99
CA GLN A 87 -7.77 9.27 -14.64
C GLN A 87 -8.05 7.76 -14.61
N GLY A 88 -9.01 7.28 -15.41
CA GLY A 88 -9.31 5.85 -15.53
C GLY A 88 -8.16 5.07 -16.15
N VAL A 89 -7.62 5.54 -17.27
CA VAL A 89 -6.50 4.89 -17.98
C VAL A 89 -5.24 4.88 -17.11
N ALA A 90 -4.86 6.03 -16.54
CA ALA A 90 -3.71 6.11 -15.64
C ALA A 90 -3.91 5.25 -14.38
N GLY A 91 -5.13 5.24 -13.83
CA GLY A 91 -5.50 4.39 -12.70
C GLY A 91 -5.33 2.90 -13.00
N PHE A 92 -5.75 2.45 -14.18
CA PHE A 92 -5.59 1.07 -14.63
C PHE A 92 -4.10 0.68 -14.70
N PHE A 93 -3.29 1.45 -15.44
CA PHE A 93 -1.86 1.13 -15.57
C PHE A 93 -1.14 1.17 -14.23
N ARG A 94 -1.46 2.15 -13.37
CA ARG A 94 -0.94 2.20 -12.00
C ARG A 94 -1.20 0.90 -11.25
N VAL A 95 -2.46 0.44 -11.20
CA VAL A 95 -2.84 -0.77 -10.46
C VAL A 95 -2.14 -2.01 -11.04
N VAL A 96 -2.19 -2.20 -12.36
CA VAL A 96 -1.59 -3.36 -13.02
C VAL A 96 -0.08 -3.42 -12.77
N LEU A 97 0.63 -2.30 -12.92
CA LEU A 97 2.08 -2.24 -12.71
C LEU A 97 2.46 -2.53 -11.26
N PHE A 98 1.73 -1.94 -10.30
CA PHE A 98 1.98 -2.19 -8.88
C PHE A 98 1.74 -3.66 -8.51
N VAL A 99 0.62 -4.25 -8.95
CA VAL A 99 0.31 -5.68 -8.72
C VAL A 99 1.39 -6.57 -9.33
N MET A 100 1.81 -6.29 -10.57
CA MET A 100 2.83 -7.10 -11.24
C MET A 100 4.17 -7.08 -10.51
N VAL A 101 4.61 -5.90 -10.05
CA VAL A 101 5.86 -5.79 -9.28
C VAL A 101 5.73 -6.48 -7.92
N THR A 102 4.61 -6.28 -7.23
CA THR A 102 4.36 -6.87 -5.92
C THR A 102 4.33 -8.39 -5.99
N GLU A 103 3.61 -8.99 -6.95
CA GLU A 103 3.54 -10.44 -7.10
C GLU A 103 4.92 -11.06 -7.38
N ARG A 104 5.75 -10.41 -8.20
CA ARG A 104 7.13 -10.87 -8.44
C ARG A 104 7.99 -10.79 -7.18
N ALA A 105 7.87 -9.70 -6.42
CA ALA A 105 8.58 -9.55 -5.15
C ALA A 105 8.11 -10.59 -4.11
N LEU A 106 6.80 -10.84 -4.01
CA LEU A 106 6.22 -11.86 -3.14
C LEU A 106 6.67 -13.26 -3.54
N ALA A 107 6.75 -13.56 -4.84
CA ALA A 107 7.25 -14.84 -5.32
C ALA A 107 8.71 -15.08 -4.89
N ALA A 108 9.57 -14.05 -5.00
CA ALA A 108 10.94 -14.12 -4.52
C ALA A 108 11.03 -14.31 -2.99
N ILE A 109 10.25 -13.55 -2.22
CA ILE A 109 10.20 -13.67 -0.75
C ILE A 109 9.74 -15.07 -0.33
N ARG A 110 8.70 -15.61 -0.95
CA ARG A 110 8.22 -16.97 -0.68
C ARG A 110 9.28 -18.01 -1.03
N GLY A 111 9.98 -17.85 -2.16
CA GLY A 111 11.08 -18.73 -2.57
C GLY A 111 12.20 -18.80 -1.52
N ASP A 112 12.66 -17.65 -1.02
CA ASP A 112 13.70 -17.59 0.00
C ASP A 112 13.22 -18.15 1.36
N LEU A 113 11.97 -17.86 1.73
CA LEU A 113 11.37 -18.42 2.95
C LEU A 113 11.26 -19.94 2.90
N TYR A 114 10.77 -20.50 1.79
CA TYR A 114 10.69 -21.96 1.63
C TYR A 114 12.07 -22.59 1.63
N THR A 115 13.04 -22.00 0.94
CA THR A 115 14.42 -22.49 0.94
C THR A 115 15.00 -22.49 2.34
N HIS A 116 14.78 -21.42 3.12
CA HIS A 116 15.22 -21.36 4.51
C HIS A 116 14.55 -22.44 5.37
N LEU A 117 13.22 -22.58 5.27
CA LEU A 117 12.44 -23.58 6.01
C LEU A 117 12.96 -25.01 5.78
N LEU A 118 13.31 -25.37 4.55
CA LEU A 118 13.83 -26.70 4.22
C LEU A 118 15.17 -27.03 4.88
N HIS A 119 15.95 -26.02 5.29
CA HIS A 119 17.24 -26.21 5.95
C HIS A 119 17.17 -26.16 7.49
N LEU A 120 15.98 -25.98 8.08
CA LEU A 120 15.84 -25.96 9.54
C LEU A 120 15.94 -27.37 10.14
N PRO A 121 16.52 -27.49 11.36
CA PRO A 121 16.64 -28.77 12.04
C PRO A 121 15.27 -29.34 12.42
N MET A 122 15.16 -30.67 12.47
CA MET A 122 13.91 -31.37 12.85
C MET A 122 13.36 -30.95 14.21
N SER A 123 14.21 -30.51 15.15
CA SER A 123 13.80 -29.98 16.45
C SER A 123 12.93 -28.72 16.37
N PHE A 124 13.04 -27.95 15.27
CA PHE A 124 12.17 -26.82 15.02
C PHE A 124 10.75 -27.28 14.65
N PHE A 125 10.63 -28.34 13.85
CA PHE A 125 9.35 -28.88 13.37
C PHE A 125 8.60 -29.70 14.43
N THR A 126 9.29 -30.21 15.44
CA THR A 126 8.64 -30.87 16.59
C THR A 126 8.05 -29.88 17.60
N SER A 127 8.58 -28.66 17.67
CA SER A 127 8.10 -27.61 18.60
C SER A 127 6.99 -26.71 18.05
N LYS A 128 6.82 -26.67 16.72
CA LYS A 128 5.87 -25.79 16.03
C LYS A 128 5.00 -26.58 15.05
N ARG A 129 3.68 -26.35 15.06
CA ARG A 129 2.76 -27.01 14.13
C ARG A 129 3.01 -26.51 12.70
N VAL A 130 3.32 -27.41 11.77
CA VAL A 130 3.62 -27.07 10.35
C VAL A 130 2.51 -26.23 9.70
N GLY A 131 1.24 -26.50 10.05
CA GLY A 131 0.10 -25.71 9.58
C GLY A 131 0.10 -24.25 10.07
N GLU A 132 0.62 -23.97 11.26
CA GLU A 132 0.77 -22.60 11.78
C GLU A 132 1.87 -21.85 11.01
N LEU A 133 2.98 -22.52 10.70
CA LEU A 133 4.08 -21.96 9.91
C LEU A 133 3.62 -21.57 8.50
N ASN A 134 2.93 -22.47 7.80
CA ASN A 134 2.42 -22.17 6.46
C ASN A 134 1.37 -21.06 6.48
N SER A 135 0.49 -21.06 7.48
CA SER A 135 -0.49 -19.98 7.67
C SER A 135 0.19 -18.63 7.87
N ARG A 136 1.20 -18.55 8.75
CA ARG A 136 1.98 -17.33 8.99
C ARG A 136 2.70 -16.85 7.73
N VAL A 137 3.37 -17.75 7.01
CA VAL A 137 4.05 -17.37 5.75
C VAL A 137 3.05 -16.83 4.73
N ALA A 138 1.89 -17.47 4.58
CA ALA A 138 0.86 -17.01 3.66
C ALA A 138 0.26 -15.66 4.11
N SER A 139 -0.13 -15.51 5.37
CA SER A 139 -0.74 -14.28 5.90
C SER A 139 0.23 -13.11 5.86
N ASP A 140 1.47 -13.32 6.29
CA ASP A 140 2.46 -12.25 6.42
C ASP A 140 2.91 -11.78 5.03
N THR A 141 3.08 -12.71 4.07
CA THR A 141 3.39 -12.32 2.68
C THR A 141 2.22 -11.63 1.98
N ALA A 142 0.98 -12.04 2.25
CA ALA A 142 -0.21 -11.35 1.75
C ALA A 142 -0.31 -9.92 2.30
N GLN A 143 -0.08 -9.72 3.59
CA GLN A 143 -0.10 -8.40 4.23
C GLN A 143 1.00 -7.48 3.69
N ILE A 144 2.20 -8.00 3.40
CA ILE A 144 3.25 -7.24 2.70
C ILE A 144 2.76 -6.84 1.30
N GLY A 145 2.12 -7.76 0.58
CA GLY A 145 1.56 -7.50 -0.75
C GLY A 145 0.56 -6.34 -0.74
N GLU A 146 -0.43 -6.42 0.15
CA GLU A 146 -1.44 -5.37 0.34
C GLU A 146 -0.81 -4.01 0.69
N THR A 147 0.23 -4.02 1.54
CA THR A 147 0.94 -2.80 1.91
C THR A 147 1.63 -2.14 0.72
N LEU A 148 2.24 -2.95 -0.15
CA LEU A 148 2.94 -2.45 -1.34
C LEU A 148 1.99 -1.98 -2.45
N THR A 149 0.83 -2.63 -2.63
CA THR A 149 -0.13 -2.28 -3.70
C THR A 149 -1.08 -1.16 -3.31
N THR A 150 -1.58 -1.20 -2.07
CA THR A 150 -2.75 -0.42 -1.65
C THR A 150 -2.36 0.63 -0.64
N THR A 151 -1.84 0.23 0.52
CA THR A 151 -1.54 1.14 1.63
C THR A 151 -0.56 2.23 1.22
N LEU A 152 0.51 1.87 0.49
CA LEU A 152 1.48 2.85 0.00
C LEU A 152 0.85 3.85 -0.98
N ALA A 153 0.02 3.37 -1.91
CA ALA A 153 -0.64 4.22 -2.89
C ALA A 153 -1.66 5.17 -2.22
N GLU A 154 -2.40 4.68 -1.24
CA GLU A 154 -3.36 5.48 -0.46
C GLU A 154 -2.66 6.51 0.42
N PHE A 155 -1.55 6.13 1.08
CA PHE A 155 -0.73 7.05 1.86
C PHE A 155 -0.23 8.21 0.98
N LEU A 156 0.32 7.89 -0.19
CA LEU A 156 0.78 8.90 -1.14
C LEU A 156 -0.40 9.78 -1.59
N ARG A 157 -1.54 9.19 -1.96
CA ARG A 157 -2.75 9.94 -2.34
C ARG A 157 -3.23 10.88 -1.23
N GLY A 158 -3.26 10.42 0.01
CA GLY A 158 -3.60 11.25 1.16
C GLY A 158 -2.66 12.44 1.29
N LEU A 159 -1.36 12.23 1.11
CA LEU A 159 -0.37 13.30 1.11
C LEU A 159 -0.64 14.32 0.00
N SER A 160 -0.96 13.88 -1.22
CA SER A 160 -1.34 14.81 -2.30
C SER A 160 -2.61 15.59 -2.02
N MET A 161 -3.58 14.97 -1.35
CA MET A 161 -4.84 15.63 -0.99
C MET A 161 -4.64 16.69 0.09
N VAL A 162 -3.75 16.44 1.06
CA VAL A 162 -3.35 17.44 2.06
C VAL A 162 -2.63 18.60 1.39
N ILE A 163 -1.62 18.32 0.55
CA ILE A 163 -0.85 19.38 -0.13
C ILE A 163 -1.75 20.19 -1.06
N GLY A 164 -2.58 19.52 -1.86
CA GLY A 164 -3.45 20.17 -2.83
C GLY A 164 -4.72 20.78 -2.24
N GLY A 165 -5.23 20.27 -1.12
CA GLY A 165 -6.40 20.84 -0.46
C GLY A 165 -6.10 22.09 0.38
N ILE A 166 -4.83 22.28 0.76
CA ILE A 166 -4.36 23.49 1.46
C ILE A 166 -4.02 24.62 0.46
N ALA A 167 -3.66 24.27 -0.79
CA ALA A 167 -3.30 25.22 -1.85
C ALA A 167 -4.53 25.71 -2.63
#